data_AF-A0A318B1M5-F1
#
_entry.id   AF-A0A318B1M5-F1
#
_cell.length_a   1.000
_cell.length_b   1.000
_cell.length_c   1.000
_cell.angle_alpha   90.00
_cell.angle_beta   90.00
_cell.angle_gamma   90.00
#
_symmetry.space_group_name_H-M   'P 1'
#
loop_
_entity.id
_entity.type
_entity.pdbx_description
1 polymer ?
#
loop_
_entity_poly.entity_id
_entity_poly.type
_entity_poly.pdbx_seq_one_letter_code
_entity_poly.pdbx_strand_id
1 'polypeptide(L)'
;MATALLFALALMAQDAPVTTAAPPPRTQPAATPPSDEYGYIAWCYGALGGYIELYDRVMPEVTRIEKAFPGPDGADAALKEYPAMRTQARSDLKIYASAITATEKASPRPISEYGAAAMKKGRSIWGGSETVDKARLAQVWMSWSPPGDCETRAKALEKKSNLFGQALNYNVKSAVPAQPEPEAAPEPTPPPPVEEPAAPAEAPAAKVEVSAPAPAPKPAVQKPAAQKPAAAKKPLAPIGATPAKIPAGREIIIDPANPQACAGSLLPAKRGGKDVLICKPD
;
A
#
# COMPACT_ATOMS: atom_id res chain seq x y z
N MET A 1 -21.56 20.58 -58.07
CA MET A 1 -21.59 19.38 -57.21
C MET A 1 -20.17 18.84 -56.98
N ALA A 2 -19.27 19.64 -56.42
CA ALA A 2 -17.86 19.23 -56.17
C ALA A 2 -17.34 19.67 -54.79
N THR A 3 -18.18 20.30 -53.98
CA THR A 3 -17.83 20.84 -52.65
C THR A 3 -18.29 19.95 -51.48
N ALA A 4 -19.14 18.95 -51.73
CA ALA A 4 -19.59 18.02 -50.69
C ALA A 4 -18.61 16.84 -50.46
N LEU A 5 -17.78 16.52 -51.44
CA LEU A 5 -16.83 15.39 -51.36
C LEU A 5 -15.54 15.73 -50.59
N LEU A 6 -15.23 17.01 -50.40
CA LEU A 6 -14.04 17.43 -49.64
C LEU A 6 -14.30 17.49 -48.12
N PHE A 7 -15.55 17.62 -47.68
CA PHE A 7 -15.88 17.54 -46.24
C PHE A 7 -15.93 16.10 -45.71
N ALA A 8 -16.14 15.10 -46.57
CA ALA A 8 -16.18 13.70 -46.16
C ALA A 8 -14.78 13.11 -45.89
N LEU A 9 -13.72 13.61 -46.53
CA LEU A 9 -12.35 13.16 -46.26
C LEU A 9 -11.72 13.77 -44.99
N ALA A 10 -12.24 14.89 -44.49
CA ALA A 10 -11.73 15.51 -43.27
C ALA A 10 -12.18 14.81 -41.98
N LEU A 11 -13.27 14.03 -42.03
CA LEU A 11 -13.80 13.31 -40.85
C LEU A 11 -13.19 11.92 -40.63
N MET A 12 -12.45 11.38 -41.62
CA MET A 12 -11.82 10.04 -41.53
C MET A 12 -10.34 10.09 -41.11
N ALA A 13 -9.83 11.27 -40.73
CA ALA A 13 -8.46 11.45 -40.26
C ALA A 13 -8.33 11.54 -38.72
N GLN A 14 -9.42 11.37 -37.96
CA GLN A 14 -9.40 11.40 -36.49
C GLN A 14 -9.32 10.04 -35.81
N ASP A 15 -9.37 8.92 -36.56
CA ASP A 15 -9.11 7.57 -36.03
C ASP A 15 -7.64 7.16 -36.25
N ALA A 16 -6.71 8.10 -36.08
CA ALA A 16 -5.40 7.70 -35.64
C ALA A 16 -5.62 7.11 -34.24
N PRO A 17 -5.27 5.82 -33.99
CA PRO A 17 -5.33 5.30 -32.65
C PRO A 17 -4.46 6.21 -31.81
N VAL A 18 -5.10 6.99 -30.94
CA VAL A 18 -4.43 7.51 -29.77
C VAL A 18 -3.88 6.25 -29.14
N THR A 19 -2.60 6.00 -29.33
CA THR A 19 -1.86 5.07 -28.50
C THR A 19 -2.01 5.67 -27.11
N THR A 20 -3.09 5.25 -26.44
CA THR A 20 -3.07 4.95 -25.03
C THR A 20 -1.94 3.94 -24.91
N ALA A 21 -0.72 4.47 -24.82
CA ALA A 21 0.39 3.74 -24.28
C ALA A 21 -0.17 3.17 -22.99
N ALA A 22 -0.36 1.85 -22.96
CA ALA A 22 -0.71 1.15 -21.75
C ALA A 22 0.22 1.71 -20.66
N PRO A 23 -0.32 2.13 -19.49
CA PRO A 23 0.52 2.66 -18.44
C PRO A 23 1.70 1.70 -18.27
N PRO A 24 2.94 2.18 -18.41
CA PRO A 24 4.09 1.27 -18.51
C PRO A 24 4.05 0.32 -17.32
N PRO A 25 4.32 -0.98 -17.56
CA PRO A 25 4.05 -2.02 -16.59
C PRO A 25 4.68 -1.62 -15.26
N ARG A 26 3.84 -1.48 -14.23
CA ARG A 26 4.35 -1.39 -12.86
C ARG A 26 5.16 -2.67 -12.67
N THR A 27 6.48 -2.53 -12.58
CA THR A 27 7.42 -3.65 -12.43
C THR A 27 7.31 -4.34 -11.07
N GLN A 28 6.38 -3.89 -10.22
CA GLN A 28 5.99 -4.51 -8.98
C GLN A 28 4.53 -4.97 -9.11
N PRO A 29 4.16 -6.20 -8.70
CA PRO A 29 2.76 -6.59 -8.62
C PRO A 29 2.02 -5.51 -7.83
N ALA A 30 0.91 -5.00 -8.39
CA ALA A 30 0.11 -3.98 -7.72
C ALA A 30 -0.14 -4.46 -6.29
N ALA A 31 0.26 -3.67 -5.29
CA ALA A 31 0.09 -4.02 -3.91
C ALA A 31 -1.41 -3.92 -3.57
N THR A 32 -2.19 -4.91 -3.99
CA THR A 32 -3.65 -4.88 -3.90
C THR A 32 -4.06 -4.74 -2.43
N PRO A 33 -4.93 -3.78 -2.09
CA PRO A 33 -5.35 -3.61 -0.71
C PRO A 33 -6.06 -4.87 -0.19
N PRO A 34 -5.96 -5.17 1.11
CA PRO A 34 -6.80 -6.19 1.72
C PRO A 34 -8.29 -5.89 1.55
N SER A 35 -9.13 -6.93 1.55
CA SER A 35 -10.57 -6.80 1.34
C SER A 35 -11.34 -6.43 2.61
N ASP A 36 -10.82 -6.77 3.80
CA ASP A 36 -11.45 -6.42 5.07
C ASP A 36 -11.22 -4.94 5.42
N GLU A 37 -12.13 -4.35 6.19
CA GLU A 37 -12.07 -2.92 6.53
C GLU A 37 -10.79 -2.53 7.28
N TYR A 38 -10.37 -3.33 8.26
CA TYR A 38 -9.20 -3.01 9.08
C TYR A 38 -7.89 -3.05 8.26
N GLY A 39 -7.66 -4.15 7.53
CA GLY A 39 -6.51 -4.29 6.64
C GLY A 39 -6.51 -3.26 5.51
N TYR A 40 -7.68 -2.89 4.99
CA TYR A 40 -7.81 -1.83 3.99
C TYR A 40 -7.34 -0.48 4.51
N ILE A 41 -7.79 -0.06 5.70
CA ILE A 41 -7.38 1.22 6.30
C ILE A 41 -5.90 1.22 6.70
N ALA A 42 -5.39 0.10 7.23
CA ALA A 42 -3.97 -0.07 7.49
C ALA A 42 -3.13 0.03 6.20
N TRP A 43 -3.61 -0.53 5.09
CA TRP A 43 -2.99 -0.35 3.78
C TRP A 43 -3.04 1.09 3.29
N CYS A 44 -4.18 1.80 3.44
CA CYS A 44 -4.30 3.22 3.10
C CYS A 44 -3.28 4.06 3.88
N TYR A 45 -3.09 3.75 5.18
CA TYR A 45 -2.09 4.40 6.03
C TYR A 45 -0.67 4.23 5.48
N GLY A 46 -0.26 3.01 5.14
CA GLY A 46 1.06 2.76 4.58
C GLY A 46 1.29 3.42 3.23
N ALA A 47 0.27 3.37 2.35
CA ALA A 47 0.31 3.95 1.01
C ALA A 47 0.43 5.48 1.07
N LEU A 48 -0.43 6.14 1.84
CA LEU A 48 -0.41 7.59 2.00
C LEU A 48 0.85 8.06 2.75
N GLY A 49 1.30 7.28 3.74
CA GLY A 49 2.55 7.53 4.44
C GLY A 49 3.73 7.55 3.48
N GLY A 50 3.83 6.57 2.57
CA GLY A 50 4.92 6.53 1.58
C GLY A 50 4.85 7.71 0.60
N TYR A 51 3.64 8.11 0.21
CA TYR A 51 3.43 9.27 -0.66
C TYR A 51 3.98 10.57 -0.06
N ILE A 52 3.69 10.85 1.22
CA ILE A 52 4.13 12.10 1.87
C ILE A 52 5.62 12.14 2.20
N GLU A 53 6.26 10.97 2.36
CA GLU A 53 7.71 10.86 2.59
C GLU A 53 8.50 11.18 1.32
N LEU A 54 7.94 10.88 0.15
CA LEU A 54 8.56 11.18 -1.13
C LEU A 54 8.46 12.65 -1.52
N TYR A 55 7.60 13.43 -0.87
CA TYR A 55 7.29 14.82 -1.22
C TYR A 55 8.57 15.65 -1.50
N ASP A 56 9.48 15.77 -0.54
CA ASP A 56 10.65 16.64 -0.69
C ASP A 56 11.62 16.14 -1.78
N ARG A 57 11.61 14.82 -2.07
CA ARG A 57 12.42 14.20 -3.12
C ARG A 57 11.88 14.48 -4.51
N VAL A 58 10.56 14.45 -4.69
CA VAL A 58 9.92 14.58 -6.01
C VAL A 58 9.65 16.04 -6.40
N MET A 59 9.44 16.93 -5.44
CA MET A 59 9.06 18.32 -5.70
C MET A 59 9.96 19.09 -6.68
N PRO A 60 11.30 18.91 -6.71
CA PRO A 60 12.14 19.56 -7.71
C PRO A 60 11.76 19.17 -9.16
N GLU A 61 11.51 17.89 -9.40
CA GLU A 61 11.08 17.40 -10.72
C GLU A 61 9.62 17.76 -11.01
N VAL A 62 8.73 17.68 -10.02
CA VAL A 62 7.34 18.17 -10.15
C VAL A 62 7.34 19.64 -10.58
N THR A 63 8.14 20.47 -9.91
CA THR A 63 8.29 21.90 -10.26
C THR A 63 8.78 22.10 -11.69
N ARG A 64 9.75 21.29 -12.12
CA ARG A 64 10.24 21.33 -13.51
C ARG A 64 9.15 20.92 -14.50
N ILE A 65 8.39 19.87 -14.20
CA ILE A 65 7.30 19.37 -15.06
C ILE A 65 6.18 20.40 -15.18
N GLU A 66 5.68 20.94 -14.06
CA GLU A 66 4.61 21.94 -14.05
C GLU A 66 4.99 23.21 -14.82
N LYS A 67 6.25 23.64 -14.73
CA LYS A 67 6.74 24.80 -15.49
C LYS A 67 6.89 24.52 -16.99
N ALA A 68 7.26 23.29 -17.35
CA ALA A 68 7.41 22.89 -18.75
C ALA A 68 6.06 22.63 -19.43
N PHE A 69 5.06 22.17 -18.67
CA PHE A 69 3.73 21.80 -19.14
C PHE A 69 2.65 22.38 -18.21
N PRO A 70 2.46 23.71 -18.20
CA PRO A 70 1.50 24.34 -17.31
C PRO A 70 0.07 23.88 -17.64
N GLY A 71 -0.70 23.59 -16.60
CA GLY A 71 -2.15 23.37 -16.69
C GLY A 71 -2.90 24.65 -17.10
N PRO A 72 -4.24 24.56 -17.22
CA PRO A 72 -5.08 25.68 -17.67
C PRO A 72 -4.94 26.94 -16.78
N ASP A 73 -4.71 26.76 -15.48
CA ASP A 73 -4.56 27.84 -14.50
C ASP A 73 -3.09 28.28 -14.31
N GLY A 74 -2.15 27.66 -15.05
CA GLY A 74 -0.72 27.94 -14.97
C GLY A 74 0.03 27.17 -13.88
N ALA A 75 1.37 27.13 -14.01
CA ALA A 75 2.25 26.38 -13.11
C ALA A 75 2.20 26.89 -11.66
N ASP A 76 2.09 28.20 -11.44
CA ASP A 76 2.06 28.78 -10.10
C ASP A 76 0.80 28.42 -9.31
N ALA A 77 -0.33 28.18 -10.00
CA ALA A 77 -1.55 27.69 -9.36
C ALA A 77 -1.35 26.23 -8.93
N ALA A 78 -0.91 25.36 -9.83
CA ALA A 78 -0.62 23.95 -9.52
C ALA A 78 0.39 23.81 -8.37
N LEU A 79 1.46 24.62 -8.37
CA LEU A 79 2.50 24.54 -7.35
C LEU A 79 2.03 24.94 -5.94
N LYS A 80 0.94 25.71 -5.81
CA LYS A 80 0.33 26.06 -4.52
C LYS A 80 -0.47 24.90 -3.92
N GLU A 81 -0.97 23.98 -4.74
CA GLU A 81 -1.80 22.86 -4.27
C GLU A 81 -0.97 21.78 -3.57
N TYR A 82 0.27 21.53 -4.00
CA TYR A 82 1.09 20.45 -3.42
C TYR A 82 1.32 20.56 -1.89
N PRO A 83 1.66 21.74 -1.32
CA PRO A 83 1.72 21.91 0.13
C PRO A 83 0.39 21.67 0.85
N ALA A 84 -0.74 22.07 0.24
CA ALA A 84 -2.07 21.84 0.79
C ALA A 84 -2.40 20.34 0.79
N MET A 85 -2.12 19.63 -0.31
CA MET A 85 -2.25 18.18 -0.41
C MET A 85 -1.39 17.45 0.63
N ARG A 86 -0.14 17.87 0.86
CA ARG A 86 0.72 17.29 1.91
C ARG A 86 0.11 17.49 3.31
N THR A 87 -0.48 18.65 3.54
CA THR A 87 -1.13 18.98 4.82
C THR A 87 -2.38 18.13 5.03
N GLN A 88 -3.22 18.00 4.02
CA GLN A 88 -4.40 17.12 4.05
C GLN A 88 -3.99 15.67 4.29
N ALA A 89 -3.00 15.15 3.57
CA ALA A 89 -2.52 13.79 3.73
C ALA A 89 -2.01 13.50 5.17
N ARG A 90 -1.35 14.48 5.81
CA ARG A 90 -0.97 14.36 7.23
C ARG A 90 -2.17 14.32 8.17
N SER A 91 -3.25 15.04 7.84
CA SER A 91 -4.51 14.97 8.58
C SER A 91 -5.14 13.59 8.44
N ASP A 92 -5.24 13.08 7.21
CA ASP A 92 -5.84 11.77 6.92
C ASP A 92 -5.08 10.63 7.61
N LEU A 93 -3.74 10.69 7.66
CA LEU A 93 -2.94 9.73 8.41
C LEU A 93 -3.32 9.67 9.90
N LYS A 94 -3.72 10.79 10.51
CA LYS A 94 -4.19 10.79 11.91
C LYS A 94 -5.54 10.10 12.03
N ILE A 95 -6.45 10.33 11.09
CA ILE A 95 -7.75 9.65 11.03
C ILE A 95 -7.55 8.13 10.91
N TYR A 96 -6.67 7.70 10.00
CA TYR A 96 -6.36 6.30 9.80
C TYR A 96 -5.72 5.67 11.03
N ALA A 97 -4.74 6.35 11.64
CA ALA A 97 -4.10 5.89 12.88
C ALA A 97 -5.12 5.74 14.02
N SER A 98 -6.05 6.69 14.16
CA SER A 98 -7.11 6.63 15.18
C SER A 98 -8.02 5.42 14.95
N ALA A 99 -8.48 5.21 13.71
CA ALA A 99 -9.31 4.07 13.36
C ALA A 99 -8.63 2.72 13.61
N ILE A 100 -7.35 2.59 13.26
CA ILE A 100 -6.54 1.39 13.49
C ILE A 100 -6.42 1.13 15.00
N THR A 101 -6.01 2.13 15.76
CA THR A 101 -5.84 2.03 17.22
C THR A 101 -7.16 1.66 17.92
N ALA A 102 -8.27 2.31 17.53
CA ALA A 102 -9.59 2.00 18.08
C ALA A 102 -9.99 0.55 17.79
N THR A 103 -9.69 0.06 16.59
CA THR A 103 -10.01 -1.32 16.18
C THR A 103 -9.15 -2.34 16.90
N GLU A 104 -7.86 -2.08 17.04
CA GLU A 104 -6.94 -2.93 17.83
C GLU A 104 -7.41 -3.03 19.29
N LYS A 105 -7.79 -1.90 19.89
CA LYS A 105 -8.30 -1.85 21.27
C LYS A 105 -9.64 -2.57 21.44
N ALA A 106 -10.51 -2.50 20.44
CA ALA A 106 -11.82 -3.16 20.47
C ALA A 106 -11.75 -4.66 20.15
N SER A 107 -10.62 -5.14 19.62
CA SER A 107 -10.48 -6.53 19.21
C SER A 107 -10.23 -7.45 20.41
N PRO A 108 -10.92 -8.60 20.49
CA PRO A 108 -10.65 -9.61 21.53
C PRO A 108 -9.34 -10.37 21.29
N ARG A 109 -8.70 -10.20 20.13
CA ARG A 109 -7.42 -10.82 19.76
C ARG A 109 -6.41 -9.75 19.35
N PRO A 110 -5.11 -9.95 19.57
CA PRO A 110 -4.09 -9.05 19.05
C PRO A 110 -4.09 -9.12 17.51
N ILE A 111 -4.46 -8.02 16.86
CA ILE A 111 -4.53 -7.88 15.40
C ILE A 111 -3.51 -6.86 14.85
N SER A 112 -2.66 -6.31 15.71
CA SER A 112 -1.66 -5.29 15.34
C SER A 112 -0.64 -5.80 14.33
N GLU A 113 -0.19 -7.04 14.46
CA GLU A 113 0.73 -7.67 13.48
C GLU A 113 0.12 -7.74 12.07
N TYR A 114 -1.18 -8.01 11.97
CA TYR A 114 -1.90 -7.99 10.69
C TYR A 114 -1.98 -6.56 10.14
N GLY A 115 -2.28 -5.58 11.00
CA GLY A 115 -2.28 -4.16 10.64
C GLY A 115 -0.92 -3.70 10.13
N ALA A 116 0.16 -4.03 10.83
CA ALA A 116 1.53 -3.70 10.44
C ALA A 116 1.90 -4.32 9.08
N ALA A 117 1.51 -5.57 8.83
CA ALA A 117 1.72 -6.21 7.53
C ALA A 117 0.96 -5.50 6.40
N ALA A 118 -0.29 -5.08 6.65
CA ALA A 118 -1.09 -4.32 5.70
C ALA A 118 -0.50 -2.92 5.44
N MET A 119 -0.01 -2.22 6.47
CA MET A 119 0.73 -0.96 6.32
C MET A 119 1.98 -1.14 5.46
N LYS A 120 2.79 -2.18 5.73
CA LYS A 120 3.97 -2.50 4.92
C LYS A 120 3.60 -2.76 3.46
N LYS A 121 2.50 -3.49 3.22
CA LYS A 121 1.96 -3.72 1.88
C LYS A 121 1.54 -2.41 1.21
N GLY A 122 0.84 -1.52 1.91
CA GLY A 122 0.48 -0.19 1.40
C GLY A 122 1.69 0.63 1.01
N ARG A 123 2.71 0.67 1.88
CA ARG A 123 3.96 1.37 1.60
C ARG A 123 4.73 0.79 0.42
N SER A 124 4.58 -0.50 0.13
CA SER A 124 5.27 -1.15 -0.99
C SER A 124 4.87 -0.63 -2.38
N ILE A 125 3.76 0.14 -2.50
CA ILE A 125 3.42 0.88 -3.72
C ILE A 125 4.55 1.83 -4.12
N TRP A 126 5.28 2.36 -3.13
CA TRP A 126 6.41 3.26 -3.28
C TRP A 126 7.76 2.54 -3.19
N GLY A 127 7.73 1.21 -3.15
CA GLY A 127 8.92 0.37 -3.18
C GLY A 127 9.74 0.62 -4.43
N GLY A 128 11.07 0.65 -4.27
CA GLY A 128 11.98 0.92 -5.39
C GLY A 128 12.09 2.40 -5.78
N SER A 129 11.44 3.33 -5.07
CA SER A 129 11.53 4.79 -5.29
C SER A 129 12.96 5.36 -5.24
N GLU A 130 13.92 4.63 -4.68
CA GLU A 130 15.35 4.99 -4.68
C GLU A 130 16.08 4.60 -5.96
N THR A 131 15.53 3.65 -6.72
CA THR A 131 16.16 3.05 -7.90
C THR A 131 15.54 3.48 -9.22
N VAL A 132 14.35 4.07 -9.19
CA VAL A 132 13.70 4.68 -10.37
C VAL A 132 14.32 6.03 -10.68
N ASP A 133 14.29 6.41 -11.96
CA ASP A 133 14.71 7.75 -12.35
C ASP A 133 13.78 8.82 -11.76
N LYS A 134 14.33 10.01 -11.52
CA LYS A 134 13.62 11.09 -10.80
C LYS A 134 12.40 11.60 -11.56
N ALA A 135 12.48 11.71 -12.88
CA ALA A 135 11.38 12.21 -13.71
C ALA A 135 10.21 11.22 -13.70
N ARG A 136 10.49 9.92 -13.80
CA ARG A 136 9.50 8.86 -13.69
C ARG A 136 8.89 8.80 -12.31
N LEU A 137 9.70 8.91 -11.26
CA LEU A 137 9.20 8.94 -9.89
C LEU A 137 8.23 10.10 -9.68
N ALA A 138 8.59 11.30 -10.15
CA ALA A 138 7.71 12.47 -10.07
C ALA A 138 6.40 12.28 -10.85
N GLN A 139 6.45 11.75 -12.08
CA GLN A 139 5.25 11.45 -12.86
C GLN A 139 4.33 10.45 -12.16
N VAL A 140 4.89 9.35 -11.64
CA VAL A 140 4.11 8.33 -10.92
C VAL A 140 3.50 8.95 -9.67
N TRP A 141 4.27 9.74 -8.92
CA TRP A 141 3.82 10.43 -7.72
C TRP A 141 2.67 11.41 -8.02
N MET A 142 2.83 12.28 -9.03
CA MET A 142 1.78 13.22 -9.47
C MET A 142 0.50 12.52 -9.95
N SER A 143 0.65 11.36 -10.59
CA SER A 143 -0.50 10.58 -11.10
C SER A 143 -1.23 9.76 -10.06
N TRP A 144 -0.66 9.63 -8.85
CA TRP A 144 -1.20 8.77 -7.81
C TRP A 144 -2.11 9.55 -6.88
N SER A 145 -3.22 8.92 -6.50
CA SER A 145 -4.12 9.41 -5.47
C SER A 145 -4.52 8.21 -4.60
N PRO A 146 -4.68 8.39 -3.27
CA PRO A 146 -5.25 7.34 -2.44
C PRO A 146 -6.67 7.00 -2.94
N PRO A 147 -7.13 5.75 -2.73
CA PRO A 147 -8.53 5.43 -2.99
C PRO A 147 -9.48 6.40 -2.27
N GLY A 148 -10.48 6.91 -3.01
CA GLY A 148 -11.36 7.98 -2.52
C GLY A 148 -12.24 7.61 -1.32
N ASP A 149 -12.34 6.33 -0.96
CA ASP A 149 -13.12 5.82 0.16
C ASP A 149 -12.30 5.59 1.44
N CYS A 150 -10.97 5.76 1.42
CA CYS A 150 -10.12 5.50 2.59
C CYS A 150 -10.56 6.33 3.82
N GLU A 151 -10.83 7.62 3.66
CA GLU A 151 -11.26 8.49 4.77
C GLU A 151 -12.65 8.11 5.31
N THR A 152 -13.62 7.93 4.42
CA THR A 152 -14.98 7.56 4.81
C THR A 152 -15.01 6.24 5.56
N ARG A 153 -14.27 5.23 5.07
CA ARG A 153 -14.17 3.92 5.71
C ARG A 153 -13.41 3.97 7.02
N ALA A 154 -12.36 4.78 7.13
CA ALA A 154 -11.64 4.96 8.40
C ALA A 154 -12.55 5.52 9.49
N LYS A 155 -13.29 6.60 9.19
CA LYS A 155 -14.25 7.21 10.12
C LYS A 155 -15.37 6.24 10.49
N ALA A 156 -15.86 5.45 9.54
CA ALA A 156 -16.88 4.43 9.81
C ALA A 156 -16.33 3.31 10.71
N LEU A 157 -15.13 2.81 10.41
CA LEU A 157 -14.44 1.78 11.19
C LEU A 157 -14.19 2.25 12.62
N GLU A 158 -13.65 3.46 12.81
CA GLU A 158 -13.41 4.04 14.13
C GLU A 158 -14.69 4.10 14.98
N LYS A 159 -15.79 4.58 14.41
CA LYS A 159 -17.10 4.64 15.11
C LYS A 159 -17.57 3.25 15.53
N LYS A 160 -17.51 2.27 14.63
CA LYS A 160 -17.88 0.87 14.92
C LYS A 160 -16.99 0.31 16.04
N SER A 161 -15.67 0.48 15.92
CA SER A 161 -14.69 -0.02 16.89
C SER A 161 -14.86 0.61 18.27
N ASN A 162 -15.13 1.91 18.36
CA ASN A 162 -15.43 2.55 19.63
C ASN A 162 -16.70 1.99 20.29
N LEU A 163 -17.76 1.74 19.51
CA LEU A 163 -18.99 1.12 20.04
C LEU A 163 -18.75 -0.31 20.54
N PHE A 164 -18.04 -1.13 19.76
CA PHE A 164 -17.70 -2.50 20.18
C PHE A 164 -16.77 -2.51 21.39
N GLY A 165 -15.77 -1.64 21.42
CA GLY A 165 -14.88 -1.48 22.55
C GLY A 165 -15.63 -1.11 23.82
N GLN A 166 -16.58 -0.18 23.75
CA GLN A 166 -17.42 0.19 24.89
C GLN A 166 -18.31 -0.98 25.34
N ALA A 167 -18.95 -1.69 24.42
CA ALA A 167 -19.81 -2.83 24.75
C ALA A 167 -19.03 -3.98 25.42
N LEU A 168 -17.84 -4.32 24.90
CA LEU A 168 -16.99 -5.36 25.49
C LEU A 168 -16.48 -4.94 26.88
N ASN A 169 -16.00 -3.70 27.03
CA ASN A 169 -15.52 -3.20 28.31
C ASN A 169 -16.64 -3.02 29.36
N TYR A 170 -17.86 -2.68 28.95
CA TYR A 170 -19.02 -2.60 29.85
C TYR A 170 -19.32 -3.98 30.45
N ASN A 171 -19.35 -5.03 29.63
CA ASN A 171 -19.58 -6.39 30.11
C ASN A 171 -18.46 -6.88 31.06
N VAL A 172 -17.20 -6.53 30.78
CA VAL A 172 -16.08 -6.87 31.69
C VAL A 172 -16.18 -6.10 33.02
N LYS A 173 -16.58 -4.83 33.00
CA LYS A 173 -16.74 -4.02 34.22
C LYS A 173 -17.95 -4.45 35.06
N SER A 174 -19.04 -4.86 34.42
CA SER A 174 -20.24 -5.39 35.10
C SER A 174 -20.06 -6.84 35.58
N ALA A 175 -19.11 -7.58 35.03
CA ALA A 175 -18.79 -8.95 35.43
C ALA A 175 -17.77 -9.05 36.58
N VAL A 176 -17.27 -7.93 37.11
CA VAL A 176 -16.53 -7.92 38.37
C VAL A 176 -17.59 -7.99 39.49
N PRO A 177 -17.70 -9.11 40.24
CA PRO A 177 -18.48 -9.10 41.48
C PRO A 177 -17.88 -8.00 42.35
N ALA A 178 -18.72 -7.19 43.00
CA ALA A 178 -18.25 -6.27 44.03
C ALA A 178 -17.41 -7.07 45.02
N GLN A 179 -16.09 -6.95 44.89
CA GLN A 179 -15.17 -7.47 45.88
C GLN A 179 -15.46 -6.65 47.13
N PRO A 180 -15.77 -7.29 48.27
CA PRO A 180 -16.02 -6.55 49.50
C PRO A 180 -14.80 -5.67 49.74
N GLU A 181 -15.09 -4.38 49.89
CA GLU A 181 -14.17 -3.34 50.33
C GLU A 181 -13.37 -3.89 51.52
N PRO A 182 -12.04 -3.98 51.44
CA PRO A 182 -11.23 -4.27 52.61
C PRO A 182 -11.49 -3.15 53.62
N GLU A 183 -12.14 -3.55 54.71
CA GLU A 183 -12.31 -2.76 55.91
C GLU A 183 -10.99 -2.06 56.26
N ALA A 184 -11.07 -0.74 56.42
CA ALA A 184 -9.95 0.14 56.70
C ALA A 184 -9.17 -0.36 57.93
N ALA A 185 -7.93 -0.82 57.72
CA ALA A 185 -6.95 -0.95 58.78
C ALA A 185 -6.24 0.41 58.97
N PRO A 186 -6.00 0.84 60.22
CA PRO A 186 -5.48 2.17 60.52
C PRO A 186 -4.02 2.36 60.09
N GLU A 187 -3.69 3.60 59.72
CA GLU A 187 -2.34 4.08 59.40
C GLU A 187 -1.33 3.77 60.51
N PRO A 188 -0.12 3.27 60.19
CA PRO A 188 1.04 3.40 61.05
C PRO A 188 1.80 4.69 60.74
N THR A 189 2.12 5.37 61.84
CA THR A 189 2.90 6.61 62.01
C THR A 189 4.27 6.62 61.31
N PRO A 190 4.79 7.81 60.94
CA PRO A 190 6.06 7.97 60.25
C PRO A 190 7.26 7.76 61.21
N PRO A 191 8.37 7.14 60.75
CA PRO A 191 9.62 7.12 61.50
C PRO A 191 10.36 8.48 61.42
N PRO A 192 11.08 8.89 62.49
CA PRO A 192 11.86 10.13 62.57
C PRO A 192 13.18 10.09 61.75
N PRO A 193 13.82 11.25 61.52
CA PRO A 193 14.79 11.47 60.44
C PRO A 193 16.20 11.02 60.81
N VAL A 194 16.95 10.52 59.82
CA VAL A 194 18.38 10.22 59.93
C VAL A 194 19.18 11.33 59.25
N GLU A 195 20.14 11.86 60.01
CA GLU A 195 21.06 12.93 59.66
C GLU A 195 22.03 12.57 58.53
N GLU A 196 22.36 13.61 57.79
CA GLU A 196 23.39 13.77 56.77
C GLU A 196 24.81 13.58 57.33
N PRO A 197 25.76 13.03 56.54
CA PRO A 197 27.01 13.77 56.40
C PRO A 197 27.48 13.96 54.94
N ALA A 198 27.67 15.24 54.63
CA ALA A 198 28.68 15.93 53.81
C ALA A 198 29.53 15.17 52.77
N ALA A 199 29.62 15.85 51.62
CA ALA A 199 30.45 15.61 50.43
C ALA A 199 31.97 15.44 50.71
N PRO A 200 32.72 14.97 49.70
CA PRO A 200 33.51 15.95 48.94
C PRO A 200 33.40 15.83 47.41
N ALA A 201 33.52 17.00 46.77
CA ALA A 201 33.72 17.21 45.34
C ALA A 201 35.11 16.72 44.87
N GLU A 202 35.21 16.27 43.62
CA GLU A 202 36.02 16.86 42.55
C GLU A 202 36.12 15.89 41.34
N ALA A 203 35.93 16.45 40.15
CA ALA A 203 36.22 15.81 38.86
C ALA A 203 37.76 15.71 38.67
N PRO A 204 38.29 14.85 37.78
CA PRO A 204 38.31 15.22 36.37
C PRO A 204 38.18 14.05 35.36
N ALA A 205 37.97 14.48 34.13
CA ALA A 205 37.88 13.72 32.89
C ALA A 205 38.97 12.64 32.71
N ALA A 206 38.53 11.45 32.30
CA ALA A 206 39.37 10.46 31.63
C ALA A 206 38.72 10.03 30.30
N LYS A 207 39.51 10.18 29.25
CA LYS A 207 39.25 9.84 27.85
C LYS A 207 38.71 8.41 27.72
N VAL A 208 37.57 8.24 27.06
CA VAL A 208 37.22 6.94 26.47
C VAL A 208 37.93 6.85 25.14
N GLU A 209 39.01 6.09 25.15
CA GLU A 209 39.80 5.69 24.02
C GLU A 209 38.98 4.79 23.09
N VAL A 210 38.93 5.18 21.81
CA VAL A 210 38.31 4.44 20.73
C VAL A 210 39.09 3.15 20.50
N SER A 211 38.56 2.02 20.98
CA SER A 211 38.99 0.70 20.50
C SER A 211 38.14 0.31 19.29
N ALA A 212 38.77 0.40 18.13
CA ALA A 212 38.28 -0.18 16.89
C ALA A 212 38.21 -1.71 16.99
N PRO A 213 37.10 -2.36 16.62
CA PRO A 213 37.11 -3.80 16.39
C PRO A 213 37.77 -4.08 15.04
N ALA A 214 38.85 -4.86 15.10
CA ALA A 214 39.54 -5.43 13.95
C ALA A 214 38.59 -6.32 13.10
N PRO A 215 38.82 -6.41 11.77
CA PRO A 215 37.91 -7.05 10.84
C PRO A 215 37.90 -8.57 11.00
N ALA A 216 36.71 -9.13 11.20
CA ALA A 216 36.48 -10.57 11.18
C ALA A 216 36.73 -11.16 9.77
N PRO A 217 37.29 -12.39 9.69
CA PRO A 217 37.79 -12.98 8.46
C PRO A 217 36.67 -13.40 7.49
N LYS A 218 36.96 -13.21 6.19
CA LYS A 218 36.14 -13.61 5.04
C LYS A 218 35.79 -15.11 5.11
N PRO A 219 34.50 -15.49 5.04
CA PRO A 219 34.13 -16.88 4.79
C PRO A 219 34.49 -17.28 3.36
N ALA A 220 35.29 -18.34 3.26
CA ALA A 220 35.73 -18.95 2.04
C ALA A 220 34.56 -19.48 1.20
N VAL A 221 34.65 -19.24 -0.09
CA VAL A 221 33.78 -19.77 -1.15
C VAL A 221 33.84 -21.30 -1.12
N GLN A 222 32.79 -21.94 -0.64
CA GLN A 222 32.55 -23.35 -0.92
C GLN A 222 31.78 -23.45 -2.23
N LYS A 223 32.42 -24.05 -3.23
CA LYS A 223 31.88 -24.42 -4.54
C LYS A 223 31.11 -25.74 -4.39
N PRO A 224 29.78 -25.78 -4.55
CA PRO A 224 29.07 -27.06 -4.59
C PRO A 224 29.17 -27.66 -5.99
N ALA A 225 29.47 -28.96 -5.99
CA ALA A 225 29.61 -29.82 -7.15
C ALA A 225 28.31 -29.92 -7.97
N ALA A 226 28.49 -30.09 -9.29
CA ALA A 226 27.43 -30.32 -10.25
C ALA A 226 26.63 -31.60 -9.94
N GLN A 227 25.32 -31.46 -9.74
CA GLN A 227 24.39 -32.58 -9.74
C GLN A 227 23.75 -32.71 -11.13
N LYS A 228 23.82 -33.93 -11.67
CA LYS A 228 23.18 -34.38 -12.90
C LYS A 228 21.67 -34.60 -12.64
N PRO A 229 20.77 -34.34 -13.60
CA PRO A 229 19.36 -34.05 -13.32
C PRO A 229 18.52 -35.31 -13.07
N ALA A 230 17.69 -35.26 -12.02
CA ALA A 230 16.58 -36.18 -11.80
C ALA A 230 15.30 -35.63 -12.45
N ALA A 231 14.54 -36.53 -13.07
CA ALA A 231 13.42 -36.28 -13.96
C ALA A 231 12.32 -35.37 -13.36
N ALA A 232 12.04 -34.27 -14.06
CA ALA A 232 10.89 -33.40 -13.81
C ALA A 232 9.84 -33.58 -14.91
N LYS A 233 8.59 -33.49 -14.46
CA LYS A 233 7.32 -33.65 -15.17
C LYS A 233 7.20 -32.70 -16.37
N LYS A 234 6.38 -33.09 -17.34
CA LYS A 234 6.09 -32.38 -18.61
C LYS A 234 6.00 -30.86 -18.41
N PRO A 235 6.72 -30.06 -19.23
CA PRO A 235 6.67 -28.61 -19.13
C PRO A 235 5.32 -28.06 -19.61
N LEU A 236 4.77 -27.11 -18.84
CA LEU A 236 3.76 -26.18 -19.32
C LEU A 236 4.35 -25.36 -20.47
N ALA A 237 3.57 -25.17 -21.53
CA ALA A 237 4.00 -24.43 -22.71
C ALA A 237 4.38 -22.98 -22.35
N PRO A 238 5.42 -22.41 -23.00
CA PRO A 238 5.82 -21.02 -22.77
C PRO A 238 4.71 -20.05 -23.21
N ILE A 239 4.55 -18.99 -22.42
CA ILE A 239 3.71 -17.83 -22.75
C ILE A 239 4.31 -17.21 -24.03
N GLY A 240 3.55 -17.27 -25.13
CA GLY A 240 4.01 -16.85 -26.46
C GLY A 240 3.87 -17.91 -27.56
N ALA A 241 3.37 -19.11 -27.26
CA ALA A 241 2.98 -20.05 -28.31
C ALA A 241 1.84 -19.46 -29.16
N THR A 242 2.05 -19.38 -30.47
CA THR A 242 1.04 -19.02 -31.46
C THR A 242 -0.20 -19.90 -31.27
N PRO A 243 -1.41 -19.33 -31.11
CA PRO A 243 -2.60 -20.13 -30.89
C PRO A 243 -2.87 -21.01 -32.11
N ALA A 244 -3.14 -22.29 -31.85
CA ALA A 244 -3.61 -23.21 -32.88
C ALA A 244 -4.93 -22.67 -33.48
N LYS A 245 -4.98 -22.62 -34.81
CA LYS A 245 -6.14 -22.14 -35.59
C LYS A 245 -7.38 -22.95 -35.21
N ILE A 246 -8.38 -22.31 -34.61
CA ILE A 246 -9.63 -22.96 -34.19
C ILE A 246 -10.46 -23.29 -35.44
N PRO A 247 -11.03 -24.51 -35.57
CA PRO A 247 -11.97 -24.83 -36.64
C PRO A 247 -13.25 -24.00 -36.49
N ALA A 248 -13.68 -23.37 -37.57
CA ALA A 248 -14.88 -22.52 -37.61
C ALA A 248 -16.11 -23.28 -37.06
N GLY A 249 -16.79 -22.68 -36.06
CA GLY A 249 -18.11 -23.14 -35.59
C GLY A 249 -18.21 -23.70 -34.17
N ARG A 250 -17.17 -23.63 -33.32
CA ARG A 250 -17.28 -24.03 -31.90
C ARG A 250 -17.01 -22.86 -30.96
N GLU A 251 -18.02 -22.46 -30.20
CA GLU A 251 -17.89 -21.53 -29.07
C GLU A 251 -17.10 -22.21 -27.93
N ILE A 252 -16.00 -21.60 -27.48
CA ILE A 252 -15.22 -22.10 -26.36
C ILE A 252 -15.58 -21.29 -25.11
N ILE A 253 -16.05 -21.98 -24.07
CA ILE A 253 -16.32 -21.36 -22.76
C ILE A 253 -14.99 -21.28 -22.01
N ILE A 254 -14.57 -20.08 -21.66
CA ILE A 254 -13.42 -19.83 -20.81
C ILE A 254 -13.92 -19.67 -19.37
N ASP A 255 -13.51 -20.63 -18.54
CA ASP A 255 -13.72 -20.59 -17.10
C ASP A 255 -12.70 -19.61 -16.48
N PRO A 256 -13.14 -18.60 -15.70
CA PRO A 256 -12.24 -17.70 -14.98
C PRO A 256 -11.24 -18.40 -14.06
N ALA A 257 -11.54 -19.61 -13.57
CA ALA A 257 -10.64 -20.39 -12.73
C ALA A 257 -9.52 -21.11 -13.52
N ASN A 258 -9.64 -21.22 -14.85
CA ASN A 258 -8.65 -21.83 -15.72
C ASN A 258 -8.66 -21.18 -17.12
N PRO A 259 -8.07 -20.00 -17.28
CA PRO A 259 -8.18 -19.23 -18.51
C PRO A 259 -7.43 -19.91 -19.67
N GLN A 260 -8.15 -20.25 -20.73
CA GLN A 260 -7.57 -20.72 -21.99
C GLN A 260 -7.34 -19.54 -22.94
N ALA A 261 -6.28 -19.62 -23.76
CA ALA A 261 -6.00 -18.62 -24.78
C ALA A 261 -7.11 -18.65 -25.85
N CYS A 262 -7.73 -17.50 -26.11
CA CYS A 262 -8.72 -17.31 -27.16
C CYS A 262 -8.11 -16.51 -28.31
N ALA A 263 -8.36 -16.96 -29.54
CA ALA A 263 -7.84 -16.33 -30.76
C ALA A 263 -8.83 -15.34 -31.41
N GLY A 264 -9.96 -15.02 -30.75
CA GLY A 264 -10.97 -14.08 -31.22
C GLY A 264 -11.62 -13.30 -30.08
N SER A 265 -12.79 -12.69 -30.34
CA SER A 265 -13.48 -11.83 -29.38
C SER A 265 -14.06 -12.59 -28.16
N LEU A 266 -13.81 -12.05 -26.96
CA LEU A 266 -14.37 -12.55 -25.69
C LEU A 266 -15.66 -11.83 -25.35
N LEU A 267 -16.76 -12.58 -25.23
CA LEU A 267 -18.06 -12.05 -24.84
C LEU A 267 -18.44 -12.52 -23.43
N PRO A 268 -18.83 -11.61 -22.52
CA PRO A 268 -19.34 -12.00 -21.21
C PRO A 268 -20.70 -12.69 -21.34
N ALA A 269 -20.87 -13.81 -20.62
CA ALA A 269 -22.12 -14.57 -20.59
C ALA A 269 -22.35 -15.19 -19.21
N LYS A 270 -23.59 -15.63 -18.96
CA LYS A 270 -23.96 -16.43 -17.79
C LYS A 270 -24.41 -17.82 -18.20
N ARG A 271 -23.77 -18.86 -17.67
CA ARG A 271 -24.16 -20.26 -17.90
C ARG A 271 -24.25 -21.01 -16.58
N GLY A 272 -25.42 -21.55 -16.26
CA GLY A 272 -25.65 -22.26 -14.99
C GLY A 272 -25.48 -21.39 -13.75
N GLY A 273 -25.77 -20.08 -13.84
CA GLY A 273 -25.66 -19.13 -12.72
C GLY A 273 -24.25 -18.61 -12.43
N LYS A 274 -23.24 -18.98 -13.25
CA LYS A 274 -21.87 -18.49 -13.14
C LYS A 274 -21.52 -17.55 -14.30
N ASP A 275 -20.71 -16.54 -14.01
CA ASP A 275 -20.14 -15.65 -15.02
C ASP A 275 -19.03 -16.39 -15.78
N VAL A 276 -19.17 -16.48 -17.10
CA VAL A 276 -18.23 -17.14 -18.01
C VAL A 276 -17.90 -16.23 -19.19
N LEU A 277 -16.75 -16.43 -19.83
CA LEU A 277 -16.40 -15.73 -21.06
C LEU A 277 -16.55 -16.68 -22.24
N ILE A 278 -17.24 -16.27 -23.29
CA ILE A 278 -17.38 -17.04 -24.53
C ILE A 278 -16.38 -16.50 -25.55
N CYS A 279 -15.46 -17.35 -25.99
CA CYS A 279 -14.57 -17.08 -27.12
C CYS A 279 -15.33 -17.31 -28.42
N LYS A 280 -15.55 -16.25 -29.21
CA LYS A 280 -16.02 -16.33 -30.59
C LYS A 280 -14.84 -16.15 -31.54
N PRO A 281 -14.69 -16.99 -32.58
CA PRO A 281 -13.75 -16.70 -33.65
C PRO A 281 -14.24 -15.47 -34.43
N ASP A 282 -13.33 -14.53 -34.71
CA ASP A 282 -13.57 -13.40 -35.62
C ASP A 282 -13.50 -13.86 -37.09
#